data_AF-K2AV03-F1
#
_entry.id   AF-K2AV03-F1
#
_cell.length_a   1.000
_cell.length_b   1.000
_cell.length_c   1.000
_cell.angle_alpha   90.00
_cell.angle_beta   90.00
_cell.angle_gamma   90.00
#
_symmetry.space_group_name_H-M   'P 1'
#
loop_
_entity.id
_entity.type
_entity.pdbx_description
1 polymer ?
#
loop_
_entity_poly.entity_id
_entity_poly.type
_entity_poly.pdbx_seq_one_letter_code
_entity_poly.pdbx_strand_id
1 'polypeptide(L)'
;VECQTQRYQDANRKIAMQILKSKLWEIQESKRREELNKIKGGATIASWGHQIRSYVLHPYKLVKDLRTEYEETNPDSVLDGNLDGFIESELKYFASSR
;
A
#
# COMPACT_ATOMS: atom_id res chain seq x y z
N VAL A 1 25.79 6.31 -21.25
CA VAL A 1 26.27 7.44 -20.40
C VAL A 1 27.59 7.88 -21.00
N GLU A 2 27.70 9.14 -21.37
CA GLU A 2 28.95 9.70 -21.88
C GLU A 2 29.45 10.77 -20.89
N CYS A 3 30.77 10.88 -20.71
CA CYS A 3 31.39 11.81 -19.78
C CYS A 3 32.71 12.32 -20.37
N GLN A 4 32.82 13.64 -20.56
CA GLN A 4 34.01 14.31 -21.10
C GLN A 4 34.50 15.45 -20.17
N THR A 5 34.17 15.38 -18.88
CA THR A 5 34.35 16.50 -17.93
C THR A 5 35.78 16.68 -17.43
N GLN A 6 36.62 15.64 -17.49
CA GLN A 6 37.99 15.64 -16.98
C GLN A 6 39.00 15.48 -18.12
N ARG A 7 40.22 15.97 -17.89
CA ARG A 7 41.34 15.82 -18.84
C ARG A 7 41.78 14.37 -19.01
N TYR A 8 41.67 13.55 -17.96
CA TYR A 8 42.12 12.16 -17.95
C TYR A 8 40.97 11.18 -18.22
N GLN A 9 41.22 10.21 -19.11
CA GLN A 9 40.22 9.22 -19.54
C GLN A 9 39.77 8.28 -18.40
N ASP A 10 40.68 7.87 -17.51
CA ASP A 10 40.34 7.06 -16.33
C ASP A 10 39.38 7.79 -15.38
N ALA A 11 39.55 9.10 -15.20
CA ALA A 11 38.67 9.91 -14.37
C ALA A 11 37.27 10.00 -15.00
N ASN A 12 37.19 10.25 -16.31
CA ASN A 12 35.92 10.23 -17.04
C ASN A 12 35.22 8.87 -16.98
N ARG A 13 35.97 7.77 -17.09
CA ARG A 13 35.44 6.40 -16.95
C ARG A 13 34.85 6.17 -15.56
N LYS A 14 35.54 6.56 -14.49
CA LYS A 14 35.03 6.43 -13.11
C LYS A 14 33.73 7.21 -12.91
N ILE A 15 33.67 8.45 -13.39
CA ILE A 15 32.48 9.29 -13.30
C ILE A 15 31.32 8.70 -14.10
N ALA A 16 31.57 8.26 -15.34
CA ALA A 16 30.56 7.62 -16.18
C ALA A 16 29.98 6.35 -15.52
N MET A 17 30.82 5.54 -14.88
CA MET A 17 30.39 4.34 -14.14
C MET A 17 29.54 4.69 -12.92
N GLN A 18 29.90 5.74 -12.19
CA GLN A 18 29.11 6.22 -11.05
C GLN A 18 27.72 6.70 -11.50
N ILE A 19 27.67 7.52 -12.57
CA ILE A 19 26.40 8.00 -13.14
C ILE A 19 25.56 6.83 -13.66
N LEU A 20 26.17 5.87 -14.35
CA LEU A 20 25.47 4.69 -14.84
C LEU A 20 24.86 3.89 -13.69
N LYS A 21 25.61 3.67 -12.61
CA LYS A 21 25.12 2.96 -11.43
C LYS A 21 23.94 3.69 -10.78
N SER A 22 24.01 5.01 -10.65
CA SER A 22 22.90 5.82 -10.11
C SER A 22 21.64 5.70 -10.97
N LYS A 23 21.78 5.76 -12.30
CA LYS A 23 20.65 5.61 -13.23
C LYS A 23 20.03 4.21 -13.16
N LEU A 24 20.85 3.16 -13.08
CA LEU A 24 20.37 1.79 -12.94
C LEU A 24 19.61 1.60 -11.63
N TRP A 25 20.11 2.19 -10.54
CA TRP A 25 19.43 2.17 -9.25
C TRP A 25 18.07 2.87 -9.32
N GLU A 26 17.99 4.04 -9.96
CA GLU A 26 16.74 4.78 -10.14
C GLU A 26 15.71 3.99 -10.95
N ILE A 27 16.13 3.31 -12.02
CA ILE A 27 15.26 2.41 -12.81
C ILE A 27 14.74 1.27 -11.93
N GLN A 28 15.61 0.64 -11.13
CA GLN A 28 15.21 -0.45 -10.24
C GLN A 28 14.24 0.02 -9.15
N GLU A 29 14.49 1.19 -8.57
CA GLU A 29 13.62 1.80 -7.57
C GLU A 29 12.26 2.19 -8.16
N SER A 30 12.21 2.72 -9.40
CA SER A 30 10.96 2.98 -10.11
C SER A 30 10.15 1.70 -10.31
N LYS A 31 10.79 0.62 -10.80
CA LYS A 31 10.13 -0.69 -10.96
C LYS A 31 9.58 -1.21 -9.64
N ARG A 32 10.37 -1.14 -8.56
CA ARG A 32 9.93 -1.52 -7.21
C ARG A 32 8.71 -0.71 -6.77
N ARG A 33 8.72 0.60 -7.00
CA ARG A 33 7.58 1.48 -6.67
C ARG A 33 6.34 1.14 -7.48
N GLU A 34 6.50 0.86 -8.77
CA GLU A 34 5.40 0.43 -9.64
C GLU A 34 4.78 -0.90 -9.18
N GLU A 35 5.60 -1.89 -8.83
CA GLU A 35 5.15 -3.17 -8.27
C GLU A 35 4.39 -2.96 -6.95
N LEU A 36 4.94 -2.14 -6.04
CA LEU A 36 4.28 -1.81 -4.78
C LEU A 36 2.96 -1.06 -5.01
N ASN A 37 2.90 -0.16 -5.99
CA ASN A 37 1.67 0.57 -6.32
C ASN A 37 0.61 -0.38 -6.90
N LYS A 38 1.00 -1.35 -7.74
CA LYS A 38 0.08 -2.39 -8.24
C LYS A 38 -0.50 -3.22 -7.10
N ILE A 39 0.31 -3.58 -6.10
CA ILE A 39 -0.14 -4.35 -4.93
C ILE A 39 -1.05 -3.51 -4.02
N LYS A 40 -0.70 -2.24 -3.78
CA LYS A 40 -1.53 -1.33 -2.96
C LYS A 40 -2.89 -1.02 -3.61
N GLY A 41 -3.00 -1.18 -4.92
CA GLY A 41 -4.21 -0.86 -5.68
C GLY A 41 -4.33 0.64 -5.96
N GLY A 42 -5.52 1.06 -6.41
CA GLY A 42 -5.82 2.47 -6.66
C GLY A 42 -5.78 3.30 -5.39
N ALA A 43 -5.28 4.54 -5.47
CA ALA A 43 -5.32 5.46 -4.35
C ALA A 43 -6.77 5.82 -4.00
N THR A 44 -7.29 5.29 -2.90
CA THR A 44 -8.58 5.70 -2.35
C THR A 44 -8.45 7.08 -1.71
N ILE A 45 -9.19 8.05 -2.23
CA ILE A 45 -9.29 9.37 -1.63
C ILE A 45 -10.07 9.23 -0.32
N ALA A 46 -9.53 9.77 0.78
CA ALA A 46 -10.22 9.84 2.05
C ALA A 46 -11.37 10.86 1.96
N SER A 47 -12.50 10.42 1.42
CA SER A 47 -13.73 11.18 1.26
C SER A 47 -14.90 10.42 1.88
N TRP A 48 -15.95 11.15 2.24
CA TRP A 48 -17.20 10.57 2.70
C TRP A 48 -17.71 9.52 1.68
N GLY A 49 -18.11 8.35 2.19
CA GLY A 49 -18.57 7.23 1.36
C GLY A 49 -17.49 6.24 0.91
N HIS A 50 -16.20 6.52 1.13
CA HIS A 50 -15.09 5.59 0.80
C HIS A 50 -14.63 4.73 1.99
N GLN A 51 -15.38 4.75 3.09
CA GLN A 51 -15.08 3.98 4.30
C GLN A 51 -15.50 2.51 4.12
N ILE A 52 -14.63 1.57 4.52
CA ILE A 52 -14.95 0.14 4.47
C ILE A 52 -15.70 -0.35 5.71
N ARG A 53 -15.59 0.35 6.84
CA ARG A 53 -16.15 -0.06 8.12
C ARG A 53 -16.61 1.14 8.91
N SER A 54 -17.79 1.03 9.52
CA SER A 54 -18.34 2.03 10.42
C SER A 54 -18.16 1.57 11.87
N TYR A 55 -17.64 2.45 12.71
CA TYR A 55 -17.53 2.25 14.16
C TYR A 55 -18.43 3.26 14.86
N VAL A 56 -19.57 2.80 15.36
CA VAL A 56 -20.49 3.61 16.16
C VAL A 56 -20.26 3.23 17.63
N LEU A 57 -19.69 4.14 18.40
CA LEU A 57 -19.44 3.93 19.84
C LEU A 57 -20.60 4.42 20.71
N HIS A 58 -21.33 5.44 20.22
CA HIS A 58 -22.50 6.02 20.85
C HIS A 58 -23.48 6.51 19.77
N PRO A 59 -24.81 6.43 19.98
CA PRO A 59 -25.48 5.98 21.20
C PRO A 59 -25.64 4.45 21.30
N TYR A 60 -25.60 3.74 20.18
CA TYR A 60 -25.61 2.28 20.13
C TYR A 60 -24.22 1.80 19.70
N LYS A 61 -23.65 0.87 20.47
CA LYS A 61 -22.34 0.29 20.19
C LYS A 61 -22.47 -0.72 19.04
N LEU A 62 -21.89 -0.40 17.88
CA LEU A 62 -21.93 -1.25 16.69
C LEU A 62 -20.72 -1.01 15.80
N VAL A 63 -20.06 -2.08 15.39
CA VAL A 63 -19.06 -2.07 14.33
C VAL A 63 -19.61 -2.84 13.15
N LYS A 64 -19.66 -2.23 11.97
CA LYS A 64 -20.20 -2.87 10.77
C LYS A 64 -19.25 -2.71 9.58
N ASP A 65 -18.83 -3.81 8.97
CA ASP A 65 -18.07 -3.82 7.71
C ASP A 65 -19.04 -3.71 6.54
N LEU A 66 -18.90 -2.66 5.73
CA LEU A 66 -19.80 -2.34 4.62
C LEU A 66 -19.51 -3.17 3.38
N ARG A 67 -18.43 -3.96 3.38
CA ARG A 67 -18.07 -4.84 2.25
C ARG A 67 -18.68 -6.23 2.41
N THR A 68 -18.67 -6.75 3.63
CA THR A 68 -19.08 -8.11 3.96
C THR A 68 -20.41 -8.17 4.71
N GLU A 69 -20.94 -7.02 5.12
CA GLU A 69 -22.11 -6.87 6.00
C GLU A 69 -21.94 -7.53 7.38
N TYR A 70 -20.73 -7.98 7.74
CA TYR A 70 -20.44 -8.53 9.07
C TYR A 70 -20.46 -7.43 10.12
N GLU A 71 -21.08 -7.70 11.26
CA GLU A 71 -21.26 -6.76 12.36
C GLU A 71 -20.88 -7.34 13.72
N GLU A 72 -20.42 -6.47 14.61
CA GLU A 72 -20.02 -6.79 15.98
C GLU A 72 -20.58 -5.75 16.95
N THR A 73 -21.17 -6.20 18.06
CA THR A 73 -21.85 -5.32 19.04
C THR A 73 -20.90 -4.83 20.14
N ASN A 74 -19.68 -5.35 20.21
CA ASN A 74 -18.67 -4.93 21.20
C ASN A 74 -17.48 -4.18 20.55
N PRO A 75 -17.61 -2.87 20.27
CA PRO A 75 -16.54 -2.07 19.69
C PRO A 75 -15.26 -2.03 20.52
N ASP A 76 -15.35 -2.11 21.84
CA ASP A 76 -14.18 -2.04 22.71
C ASP A 76 -13.26 -3.24 22.44
N SER A 77 -13.84 -4.44 22.36
CA SER A 77 -13.11 -5.66 21.99
C SER A 77 -12.50 -5.59 20.59
N VAL A 78 -13.21 -4.99 19.62
CA VAL A 78 -12.71 -4.83 18.25
C VAL A 78 -11.53 -3.85 18.21
N LEU A 79 -11.62 -2.74 18.95
CA LEU A 79 -10.55 -1.76 19.08
C LEU A 79 -9.33 -2.32 19.82
N ASP A 80 -9.53 -3.27 20.73
CA ASP A 80 -8.48 -4.03 21.41
C ASP A 80 -7.84 -5.13 20.53
N GLY A 81 -8.27 -5.27 19.27
CA GLY A 81 -7.62 -6.11 18.27
C GLY A 81 -8.35 -7.41 17.93
N ASN A 82 -9.56 -7.63 18.45
CA ASN A 82 -10.40 -8.76 18.05
C ASN A 82 -10.98 -8.54 16.64
N LEU A 83 -10.16 -8.78 15.61
CA LEU A 83 -10.47 -8.53 14.20
C LEU A 83 -10.73 -9.80 13.38
N ASP A 84 -10.58 -10.97 13.99
CA ASP A 84 -10.57 -12.26 13.27
C ASP A 84 -11.88 -12.48 12.49
N GLY A 85 -13.04 -12.18 13.09
CA GLY A 85 -14.34 -12.29 12.41
C GLY A 85 -14.47 -11.41 11.16
N PHE A 86 -13.89 -10.20 11.20
CA PHE A 86 -13.85 -9.31 10.04
C PHE A 86 -12.91 -9.82 8.95
N ILE A 87 -11.76 -10.39 9.32
CA ILE A 87 -10.79 -10.93 8.38
C ILE A 87 -11.36 -12.17 7.70
N GLU A 88 -11.92 -13.11 8.46
CA GLU A 88 -12.51 -14.33 7.91
C GLU A 88 -13.70 -14.04 6.99
N SER A 89 -14.57 -13.09 7.36
CA SER A 89 -15.70 -12.71 6.51
C SER A 89 -15.23 -12.11 5.18
N GLU A 90 -14.15 -11.32 5.19
CA GLU A 90 -13.56 -10.75 3.98
C GLU A 90 -12.95 -11.83 3.09
N LEU A 91 -12.20 -12.77 3.65
CA LEU A 91 -11.62 -13.88 2.90
C LEU A 91 -12.70 -14.77 2.26
N LYS A 92 -13.79 -15.04 2.98
CA LYS A 92 -14.96 -15.79 2.45
C LYS A 92 -15.65 -15.02 1.33
N TYR A 93 -15.89 -13.72 1.53
CA TYR A 93 -16.50 -12.87 0.52
C TYR A 93 -15.65 -12.81 -0.75
N PHE A 94 -14.33 -12.60 -0.61
CA PHE A 94 -13.39 -12.58 -1.72
C PHE A 94 -13.30 -13.92 -2.46
N ALA A 95 -13.27 -15.03 -1.73
CA ALA A 95 -13.29 -16.37 -2.32
C ALA A 95 -14.59 -16.65 -3.10
N SER A 96 -15.73 -16.17 -2.61
CA SER A 96 -17.04 -16.32 -3.28
C SER A 96 -17.24 -15.39 -4.47
N SER A 97 -16.52 -14.27 -4.52
CA SER A 97 -16.63 -13.24 -5.58
C SER A 97 -15.65 -13.45 -6.73
N ARG A 98 -14.93 -14.59 -6.74
CA ARG A 98 -13.95 -14.99 -7.76
C ARG A 98 -14.57 -15.96 -8.75
#